data_AF-A0A7C9D1Y8-F1
#
_entry.id   AF-A0A7C9D1Y8-F1
#
_cell.length_a   1.000
_cell.length_b   1.000
_cell.length_c   1.000
_cell.angle_alpha   90.00
_cell.angle_beta   90.00
_cell.angle_gamma   90.00
#
_symmetry.space_group_name_H-M   'P 1'
#
loop_
_entity.id
_entity.type
_entity.pdbx_description
1 polymer ?
#
loop_
_entity_poly.entity_id
_entity_poly.type
_entity_poly.pdbx_seq_one_letter_code
_entity_poly.pdbx_strand_id
1 'polypeptide(L)'
;SIVEYTSYADTTTTIPGHYVLFWEVNQNGSTQIPPSVFEDCCLAIEESLNSVYRQGRVSDKSIGPLEIRVVESGTFDKLMDYAISLGASINQYKTPRCVTYEPIIELLNSRVVSTYFSPKCPKWVPGHKHWCNAD
;
A
#
# COMPACT_ATOMS: atom_id res chain seq x y z
N SER A 1 -12.86 5.14 7.88
CA SER A 1 -12.80 4.61 6.50
C SER A 1 -11.54 5.09 5.82
N ILE A 2 -11.14 4.52 4.68
CA ILE A 2 -10.03 5.05 3.88
C ILE A 2 -10.58 6.23 3.07
N VAL A 3 -9.89 7.37 3.13
CA VAL A 3 -10.19 8.57 2.32
C VAL A 3 -9.55 8.42 0.95
N GLU A 4 -8.25 8.11 0.93
CA GLU A 4 -7.49 7.93 -0.31
C GLU A 4 -6.29 7.01 -0.05
N TYR A 5 -5.78 6.40 -1.13
CA TYR A 5 -4.59 5.56 -1.06
C TYR A 5 -3.73 5.59 -2.34
N THR A 6 -2.44 5.31 -2.15
CA THR A 6 -1.48 5.00 -3.21
C THR A 6 -0.52 3.92 -2.74
N SER A 7 0.28 3.38 -3.66
CA SER A 7 1.27 2.33 -3.39
C SER A 7 2.65 2.69 -3.90
N TYR A 8 3.68 2.07 -3.35
CA TYR A 8 4.98 1.96 -4.03
C TYR A 8 5.65 0.61 -3.70
N ALA A 9 6.61 0.21 -4.53
CA ALA A 9 7.44 -0.95 -4.27
C ALA A 9 8.73 -0.50 -3.57
N ASP A 10 8.92 -0.91 -2.33
CA ASP A 10 10.14 -0.63 -1.59
C ASP A 10 11.17 -1.74 -1.85
N THR A 11 12.20 -1.41 -2.61
CA THR A 11 13.30 -2.32 -2.96
C THR A 11 14.64 -1.87 -2.40
N THR A 12 14.68 -0.77 -1.65
CA THR A 12 15.91 -0.10 -1.23
C THR A 12 16.13 -0.18 0.27
N THR A 13 15.06 -0.13 1.07
CA THR A 13 15.17 -0.08 2.54
C THR A 13 15.26 -1.47 3.17
N THR A 14 14.75 -2.49 2.47
CA THR A 14 14.63 -3.86 2.99
C THR A 14 14.99 -4.90 1.93
N ILE A 15 15.54 -6.03 2.38
CA ILE A 15 15.81 -7.21 1.54
C ILE A 15 15.20 -8.42 2.24
N PRO A 16 14.22 -9.13 1.64
CA PRO A 16 13.60 -8.86 0.35
C PRO A 16 12.77 -7.56 0.34
N GLY A 17 12.65 -6.94 -0.84
CA GLY A 17 11.76 -5.78 -1.03
C GLY A 17 10.28 -6.15 -0.84
N HIS A 18 9.44 -5.16 -0.59
CA HIS A 18 8.03 -5.36 -0.24
C HIS A 18 7.13 -4.25 -0.79
N TYR A 19 5.81 -4.48 -0.71
CA TYR A 19 4.82 -3.49 -1.14
C TYR A 19 4.46 -2.59 0.04
N VAL A 20 4.40 -1.29 -0.23
CA VAL A 20 3.96 -0.29 0.74
C VAL A 20 2.71 0.38 0.22
N LEU A 21 1.71 0.51 1.09
CA LEU A 21 0.47 1.25 0.83
C LEU A 21 0.39 2.45 1.76
N PHE A 22 0.26 3.65 1.20
CA PHE A 22 -0.03 4.85 1.98
C PHE A 22 -1.54 5.01 2.09
N TRP A 23 -2.06 5.05 3.31
CA TRP A 23 -3.49 5.19 3.60
C TRP A 23 -3.74 6.49 4.36
N GLU A 24 -4.54 7.38 3.76
CA GLU A 24 -5.16 8.45 4.52
C GLU A 24 -6.51 7.95 5.04
N VAL A 25 -6.68 7.96 6.36
CA VAL A 25 -7.85 7.40 7.02
C VAL A 25 -8.70 8.49 7.64
N ASN A 26 -10.00 8.39 7.47
CA ASN A 26 -10.96 9.25 8.13
C ASN A 26 -11.07 8.83 9.61
N GLN A 27 -10.62 9.71 10.50
CA GLN A 27 -10.65 9.54 11.95
C GLN A 27 -11.80 10.32 12.62
N ASN A 28 -12.92 10.55 11.94
CA ASN A 28 -14.09 11.29 12.47
C ASN A 28 -14.77 10.66 13.71
N GLY A 29 -14.21 9.60 14.30
CA GLY A 29 -14.71 8.95 15.51
C GLY A 29 -13.77 9.13 16.70
N SER A 30 -14.32 9.14 17.91
CA SER A 30 -13.53 9.24 19.16
C SER A 30 -12.69 7.99 19.47
N THR A 31 -12.88 6.90 18.72
CA THR A 31 -12.23 5.62 18.97
C THR A 31 -11.07 5.42 18.00
N GLN A 32 -9.87 5.30 18.54
CA GLN A 32 -8.69 4.96 17.75
C GLN A 32 -8.81 3.53 17.21
N ILE A 33 -8.41 3.34 15.95
CA ILE A 33 -8.36 2.02 15.33
C ILE A 33 -7.18 1.24 15.95
N PRO A 34 -7.40 0.05 16.52
CA PRO A 34 -6.32 -0.75 17.09
C PRO A 34 -5.28 -1.15 16.02
N PRO A 35 -3.98 -1.24 16.37
CA PRO A 35 -2.92 -1.71 15.46
C PRO A 35 -3.24 -3.04 14.75
N SER A 36 -3.82 -3.99 15.49
CA SER A 36 -4.18 -5.32 14.97
C SER A 36 -5.13 -5.26 13.78
N VAL A 37 -6.00 -4.24 13.71
CA VAL A 37 -6.92 -4.07 12.57
C VAL A 37 -6.15 -3.71 11.30
N PHE A 38 -5.11 -2.88 11.41
CA PHE A 38 -4.25 -2.56 10.26
C PHE A 38 -3.40 -3.76 9.85
N GLU A 39 -2.89 -4.53 10.79
CA GLU A 39 -2.17 -5.79 10.53
C GLU A 39 -3.06 -6.82 9.81
N ASP A 40 -4.32 -6.96 10.26
CA ASP A 40 -5.32 -7.80 9.60
C ASP A 40 -5.65 -7.27 8.19
N CYS A 41 -5.70 -5.95 8.00
CA CYS A 41 -5.84 -5.34 6.68
C CYS A 41 -4.65 -5.67 5.77
N CYS A 42 -3.41 -5.57 6.27
CA CYS A 42 -2.22 -5.95 5.50
C CYS A 42 -2.35 -7.39 5.00
N LEU A 43 -2.69 -8.32 5.89
CA LEU A 43 -2.88 -9.72 5.53
C LEU A 43 -4.04 -9.92 4.53
N ALA A 44 -5.18 -9.28 4.75
CA ALA A 44 -6.33 -9.40 3.85
C ALA A 44 -6.00 -8.94 2.41
N ILE A 45 -5.16 -7.91 2.28
CA ILE A 45 -4.65 -7.46 0.99
C ILE A 45 -3.72 -8.52 0.40
N GLU A 46 -2.74 -9.02 1.17
CA GLU A 46 -1.83 -10.08 0.70
C GLU A 46 -2.59 -11.33 0.21
N GLU A 47 -3.66 -11.73 0.91
CA GLU A 47 -4.54 -12.86 0.54
C GLU A 47 -5.31 -12.62 -0.76
N SER A 48 -5.60 -11.35 -1.08
CA SER A 48 -6.33 -10.94 -2.29
C SER A 48 -5.42 -10.79 -3.51
N LEU A 49 -4.10 -10.79 -3.32
CA LEU A 49 -3.13 -10.71 -4.42
C LEU A 49 -2.97 -12.05 -5.14
N ASN A 50 -2.43 -11.98 -6.35
CA ASN A 50 -2.31 -13.14 -7.24
C ASN A 50 -1.41 -14.25 -6.65
N SER A 51 -1.49 -15.44 -7.24
CA SER A 51 -0.73 -16.61 -6.79
C SER A 51 0.78 -16.39 -6.79
N VAL A 52 1.31 -15.58 -7.72
CA VAL A 52 2.76 -15.30 -7.83
C VAL A 52 3.23 -14.46 -6.65
N TYR A 53 2.47 -13.42 -6.26
CA TYR A 53 2.79 -12.63 -5.07
C TYR A 53 2.79 -13.51 -3.81
N ARG A 54 1.74 -14.32 -3.63
CA ARG A 54 1.61 -15.20 -2.46
C ARG A 54 2.70 -16.28 -2.44
N GLN A 55 3.10 -16.80 -3.60
CA GLN A 55 4.25 -17.68 -3.74
C GLN A 55 5.55 -16.99 -3.29
N GLY A 56 5.79 -15.75 -3.74
CA GLY A 56 6.96 -14.95 -3.37
C GLY A 56 7.06 -14.71 -1.86
N ARG A 57 5.91 -14.52 -1.19
CA ARG A 57 5.82 -14.40 0.29
C ARG A 57 6.06 -15.73 1.02
N VAL A 58 5.43 -16.81 0.55
CA VAL A 58 5.34 -18.08 1.28
C VAL A 58 6.50 -19.02 0.99
N SER A 59 6.81 -19.22 -0.29
CA SER A 59 7.76 -20.24 -0.76
C SER A 59 9.11 -19.61 -1.08
N ASP A 60 9.13 -18.66 -2.02
CA ASP A 60 10.39 -18.21 -2.62
C ASP A 60 11.14 -17.21 -1.73
N LYS A 61 10.45 -16.64 -0.73
CA LYS A 61 10.96 -15.62 0.20
C LYS A 61 11.59 -14.41 -0.51
N SER A 62 11.10 -14.12 -1.71
CA SER A 62 11.56 -13.04 -2.57
C SER A 62 10.79 -11.73 -2.36
N ILE A 63 9.69 -11.77 -1.59
CA ILE A 63 8.86 -10.61 -1.25
C ILE A 63 8.72 -10.52 0.27
N GLY A 64 9.01 -9.35 0.84
CA GLY A 64 8.81 -9.04 2.27
C GLY A 64 7.35 -8.80 2.63
N PRO A 65 7.00 -8.67 3.92
CA PRO A 65 5.63 -8.43 4.36
C PRO A 65 5.08 -7.13 3.81
N LEU A 66 3.84 -7.14 3.32
CA LEU A 66 3.16 -5.91 2.94
C LEU A 66 3.09 -4.93 4.12
N GLU A 67 3.37 -3.67 3.84
CA GLU A 67 3.32 -2.57 4.79
C GLU A 67 2.16 -1.62 4.46
N ILE A 68 1.39 -1.24 5.47
CA ILE A 68 0.49 -0.08 5.41
C ILE A 68 1.13 1.03 6.23
N ARG A 69 1.34 2.18 5.60
CA ARG A 69 1.74 3.44 6.24
C ARG A 69 0.54 4.37 6.31
N VAL A 70 0.06 4.64 7.52
CA VAL A 70 -1.01 5.61 7.74
C VAL A 70 -0.40 7.00 7.69
N VAL A 71 -1.01 7.90 6.93
CA VAL A 71 -0.56 9.30 6.79
C VAL A 71 -1.51 10.28 7.48
N GLU A 72 -1.01 11.47 7.77
CA GLU A 72 -1.80 12.59 8.30
C GLU A 72 -2.98 12.93 7.38
N SER A 73 -4.06 13.49 7.93
CA SER A 73 -5.17 14.01 7.13
C SER A 73 -4.71 15.23 6.30
N GLY A 74 -5.19 15.32 5.05
CA GLY A 74 -4.78 16.33 4.07
C GLY A 74 -3.42 16.01 3.41
N THR A 75 -2.90 14.80 3.56
CA THR A 75 -1.67 14.38 2.88
C THR A 75 -1.88 14.29 1.38
N PHE A 76 -2.99 13.70 0.95
CA PHE A 76 -3.29 13.58 -0.48
C PHE A 76 -3.68 14.92 -1.13
N ASP A 77 -4.23 15.86 -0.36
CA ASP A 77 -4.43 17.24 -0.84
C ASP A 77 -3.09 17.92 -1.16
N LYS A 78 -2.08 17.75 -0.30
CA LYS A 78 -0.73 18.25 -0.55
C LYS A 78 -0.05 17.56 -1.72
N LEU A 79 -0.31 16.26 -1.92
CA LEU A 79 0.16 15.55 -3.11
C LEU A 79 -0.48 16.11 -4.38
N MET A 80 -1.76 16.44 -4.34
CA MET A 80 -2.46 17.11 -5.45
C MET A 80 -1.88 18.49 -5.72
N ASP A 81 -1.69 19.33 -4.69
CA ASP A 81 -1.07 20.66 -4.83
C ASP A 81 0.32 20.56 -5.45
N TYR A 82 1.12 19.57 -5.03
CA TYR A 82 2.43 19.31 -5.61
C TYR A 82 2.32 18.92 -7.09
N ALA A 83 1.41 18.02 -7.46
CA ALA A 83 1.19 17.65 -8.85
C ALA A 83 0.74 18.84 -9.72
N ILE A 84 -0.13 19.71 -9.19
CA ILE A 84 -0.57 20.95 -9.86
C ILE A 84 0.62 21.88 -10.06
N SER A 85 1.51 22.01 -9.07
CA SER A 85 2.74 22.82 -9.19
C SER A 85 3.69 22.31 -10.29
N LEU A 86 3.64 21.00 -10.60
CA LEU A 86 4.36 20.37 -11.70
C LEU A 86 3.62 20.46 -13.05
N GLY A 87 2.47 21.15 -13.10
CA GLY A 87 1.70 21.40 -14.33
C GLY A 87 0.50 20.48 -14.55
N ALA A 88 0.10 19.67 -13.57
CA ALA A 88 -1.13 18.89 -13.68
C ALA A 88 -2.38 19.78 -13.70
N SER A 89 -3.38 19.40 -14.50
CA SER A 89 -4.66 20.10 -14.50
C SER A 89 -5.47 19.72 -13.26
N ILE A 90 -5.86 20.72 -12.47
CA ILE A 90 -6.69 20.56 -11.27
C ILE A 90 -8.00 19.80 -11.56
N ASN A 91 -8.63 20.07 -12.71
CA ASN A 91 -9.92 19.47 -13.07
C ASN A 91 -9.81 18.03 -13.58
N GLN A 92 -8.60 17.53 -13.80
CA GLN A 92 -8.34 16.17 -14.31
C GLN A 92 -7.52 15.34 -13.33
N TYR A 93 -7.03 15.95 -12.25
CA TYR A 93 -6.20 15.26 -11.29
C TYR A 93 -6.93 14.07 -10.68
N LYS A 94 -6.21 12.96 -10.62
CA LYS A 94 -6.56 11.78 -9.84
C LYS A 94 -5.32 11.33 -9.12
N THR A 95 -5.49 10.90 -7.87
CA THR A 95 -4.42 10.27 -7.11
C THR A 95 -3.86 9.07 -7.88
N PRO A 96 -2.55 9.04 -8.19
CA PRO A 96 -1.95 7.88 -8.83
C PRO A 96 -2.04 6.67 -7.89
N ARG A 97 -2.40 5.49 -8.42
CA ARG A 97 -2.49 4.27 -7.59
C ARG A 97 -1.15 3.69 -7.22
N CYS A 98 -0.12 3.96 -8.01
CA CYS A 98 1.26 3.59 -7.72
C CYS A 98 2.18 4.77 -8.05
N VAL A 99 3.14 5.05 -7.18
CA VAL A 99 4.13 6.13 -7.34
C VAL A 99 5.53 5.54 -7.40
N THR A 100 6.38 6.14 -8.26
CA THR A 100 7.79 5.75 -8.42
C THR A 100 8.73 6.95 -8.38
N TYR A 101 8.19 8.16 -8.29
CA TYR A 101 8.98 9.39 -8.30
C TYR A 101 9.41 9.73 -6.88
N GLU A 102 10.73 9.74 -6.64
CA GLU A 102 11.31 9.84 -5.31
C GLU A 102 10.80 11.04 -4.49
N PRO A 103 10.71 12.28 -5.04
CA PRO A 103 10.19 13.41 -4.27
C PRO A 103 8.74 13.23 -3.77
N ILE A 104 7.91 12.47 -4.50
CA ILE A 104 6.55 12.13 -4.06
C ILE A 104 6.59 11.12 -2.92
N ILE A 105 7.48 10.12 -3.02
CA ILE A 105 7.65 9.11 -1.97
C ILE A 105 8.19 9.77 -0.69
N GLU A 106 9.15 10.69 -0.80
CA GLU A 106 9.65 11.50 0.32
C GLU A 106 8.55 12.35 0.95
N LEU A 107 7.73 13.03 0.14
CA LEU A 107 6.57 13.80 0.62
C LEU A 107 5.61 12.93 1.43
N LEU A 108 5.24 11.76 0.91
CA LEU A 108 4.35 10.82 1.60
C LEU A 108 4.97 10.29 2.89
N ASN A 109 6.25 9.88 2.85
CA ASN A 109 7.00 9.39 4.01
C ASN A 109 7.12 10.43 5.13
N SER A 110 7.31 11.71 4.78
CA SER A 110 7.39 12.80 5.77
C SER A 110 6.10 13.00 6.56
N ARG A 111 4.99 12.41 6.12
CA ARG A 111 3.64 12.55 6.71
C ARG A 111 3.11 11.27 7.32
N VAL A 112 3.94 10.23 7.42
CA VAL A 112 3.55 8.97 8.03
C VAL A 112 3.40 9.15 9.54
N VAL A 113 2.25 8.76 10.07
CA VAL A 113 1.95 8.79 11.51
C VAL A 113 2.12 7.43 12.18
N SER A 114 1.94 6.34 11.43
CA SER A 114 2.15 4.97 11.91
C SER A 114 2.33 3.99 10.76
N THR A 115 3.00 2.88 11.05
CA THR A 115 3.28 1.81 10.09
C THR A 115 2.90 0.45 10.65
N TYR A 116 2.40 -0.42 9.78
CA TYR A 116 1.92 -1.75 10.15
C TYR A 116 2.31 -2.76 9.07
N PHE A 117 2.78 -3.93 9.48
CA PHE A 117 3.16 -5.00 8.56
C PHE A 117 2.17 -6.15 8.64
N SER A 118 2.06 -6.92 7.56
CA SER A 118 1.33 -8.19 7.60
C SER A 118 1.95 -9.12 8.67
N PRO A 119 1.17 -9.61 9.64
CA PRO A 119 1.68 -10.34 10.80
C PRO A 119 2.09 -11.79 10.46
N LYS A 120 1.68 -12.29 9.28
CA LYS A 120 1.99 -13.64 8.80
C LYS A 120 1.93 -13.70 7.28
N CYS A 121 2.39 -14.80 6.70
CA CYS A 121 2.28 -15.00 5.26
C CYS A 121 0.83 -15.26 4.83
N PRO A 122 0.43 -14.86 3.61
CA PRO A 122 -0.85 -15.23 3.03
C PRO A 122 -0.90 -16.74 2.74
N LYS A 123 -2.08 -17.29 2.48
CA LYS A 123 -2.25 -18.68 2.10
C LYS A 123 -1.77 -18.91 0.68
N TRP A 124 -0.94 -19.92 0.49
CA TRP A 124 -0.52 -20.36 -0.84
C TRP A 124 -0.24 -21.86 -0.84
N VAL A 125 -0.60 -22.52 -1.94
CA VAL A 125 -0.23 -23.92 -2.21
C VAL A 125 0.23 -24.06 -3.66
N PRO A 126 1.21 -24.94 -3.95
CA PRO A 126 1.61 -25.23 -5.32
C PRO A 126 0.44 -25.77 -6.15
N GLY A 127 0.35 -25.38 -7.43
CA GLY A 127 -0.55 -26.03 -8.40
C GLY A 127 -1.94 -25.42 -8.63
N HIS A 128 -2.27 -24.27 -8.01
CA HIS A 128 -3.48 -23.53 -8.39
C HIS A 128 -3.32 -22.87 -9.77
N LYS A 129 -3.74 -23.57 -10.83
CA LYS A 129 -3.95 -23.01 -12.17
C LYS A 129 -5.22 -22.14 -12.18
N HIS A 130 -5.16 -20.91 -11.66
CA HIS A 130 -6.17 -19.88 -11.98
C HIS A 130 -5.86 -19.18 -13.31
N TRP A 131 -5.36 -19.92 -14.30
CA TRP A 131 -5.13 -19.47 -15.66
C TRP A 131 -5.82 -20.42 -16.63
N CYS A 132 -7.14 -20.54 -16.48
CA CYS A 132 -8.07 -21.06 -17.48
C CYS A 132 -9.47 -20.55 -17.08
N ASN A 133 -9.80 -19.31 -17.42
CA ASN A 133 -11.18 -19.03 -17.79
C ASN A 133 -11.22 -19.13 -19.31
N ALA A 134 -12.06 -20.06 -19.76
CA ALA A 134 -12.42 -20.24 -21.13
C ALA A 134 -13.09 -18.98 -21.68
N ASP A 135 -12.69 -18.61 -22.88
CA ASP A 135 -13.59 -18.18 -23.97
C ASP A 135 -13.13 -18.93 -25.23
#